data_AF-A0A7Z9GYR3-F1
#
_entry.id   AF-A0A7Z9GYR3-F1
#
_cell.length_a   1.000
_cell.length_b   1.000
_cell.length_c   1.000
_cell.angle_alpha   90.00
_cell.angle_beta   90.00
_cell.angle_gamma   90.00
#
_symmetry.space_group_name_H-M   'P 1'
#
loop_
_entity.id
_entity.type
_entity.pdbx_description
1 polymer ?
#
loop_
_entity_poly.entity_id
_entity_poly.type
_entity_poly.pdbx_seq_one_letter_code
_entity_poly.pdbx_strand_id
1 'polypeptide(L)'
;MSHRKLFRIVNSSISDTFCLAALVVSCCACLQSQLSAQDPSKSELNNWHQWRGPDANGVSRSANPPTEWSEEKNIRWKTAIDGAGSSTPIIWDNKVFLLTAINTGIVDPTLAKPEDQPKRNFGIKFPNTEYKFVILCLDRDTGKELWRQTATQRIPHEGHHGDNNFASSSPTTDGQRLYCWFGSAGLYCYDLDGKKLWQRDLGKAHMGSSLGEGCSPMSSSSCSPARGKSPIPGFSPARSNGCLTTRNRTASYGIFSDSGFCFTRST
;
A
#
# COMPACT_ATOMS: atom_id res chain seq x y z
N MET A 1 -8.44 67.35 47.32
CA MET A 1 -8.54 65.89 47.58
C MET A 1 -7.99 65.18 46.33
N SER A 2 -7.12 64.16 46.33
CA SER A 2 -6.03 63.70 47.23
C SER A 2 -5.40 62.44 46.57
N HIS A 3 -4.09 62.23 46.40
CA HIS A 3 -2.84 62.99 46.65
C HIS A 3 -1.95 62.89 45.37
N ARG A 4 -0.85 63.63 45.09
CA ARG A 4 0.49 63.76 45.71
C ARG A 4 1.15 62.37 46.01
N LYS A 5 2.42 62.07 45.69
CA LYS A 5 3.57 62.87 45.23
C LYS A 5 4.71 62.00 44.64
N LEU A 6 5.49 62.64 43.76
CA LEU A 6 6.91 62.52 43.36
C LEU A 6 7.93 61.60 44.12
N PHE A 7 8.82 61.00 43.29
CA PHE A 7 10.30 60.83 43.38
C PHE A 7 11.02 60.27 44.62
N ARG A 8 11.98 59.37 44.35
CA ARG A 8 13.36 59.45 44.88
C ARG A 8 14.39 58.87 43.88
N ILE A 9 15.55 59.50 43.81
CA ILE A 9 16.75 59.08 43.06
C ILE A 9 17.74 58.47 44.03
N VAL A 10 18.51 57.45 43.63
CA VAL A 10 19.85 57.19 44.20
C VAL A 10 20.81 56.77 43.07
N ASN A 11 21.97 57.42 43.00
CA ASN A 11 23.09 57.08 42.12
C ASN A 11 24.20 56.41 42.93
N SER A 12 24.74 55.28 42.45
CA SER A 12 26.17 54.90 42.53
C SER A 12 26.36 53.59 41.73
N SER A 13 27.19 53.47 40.69
CA SER A 13 28.60 53.85 40.51
C SER A 13 29.59 52.76 40.98
N ILE A 14 30.11 52.03 39.99
CA ILE A 14 31.53 51.65 39.82
C ILE A 14 32.10 50.43 40.63
N SER A 15 32.55 49.45 39.82
CA SER A 15 33.74 48.56 39.91
C SER A 15 33.88 47.41 40.93
N ASP A 16 34.45 46.31 40.41
CA ASP A 16 35.57 45.53 40.98
C ASP A 16 35.36 44.64 42.24
N THR A 17 35.95 43.44 42.38
CA THR A 17 36.43 42.42 41.41
C THR A 17 36.50 41.05 42.13
N PHE A 18 36.57 39.94 41.36
CA PHE A 18 37.15 38.62 41.72
C PHE A 18 36.49 37.65 42.73
N CYS A 19 36.75 36.37 42.43
CA CYS A 19 36.84 35.18 43.30
C CYS A 19 35.59 34.36 43.71
N LEU A 20 35.49 33.19 43.06
CA LEU A 20 35.30 31.86 43.67
C LEU A 20 33.99 31.56 44.43
N ALA A 21 32.99 31.07 43.69
CA ALA A 21 32.17 29.94 44.12
C ALA A 21 31.72 29.11 42.90
N ALA A 22 32.04 27.81 42.88
CA ALA A 22 31.61 26.89 41.84
C ALA A 22 30.18 26.35 42.11
N LEU A 23 29.64 25.57 41.15
CA LEU A 23 28.52 24.63 41.31
C LEU A 23 27.06 25.14 41.31
N VAL A 24 26.61 25.94 40.32
CA VAL A 24 25.22 25.82 39.79
C VAL A 24 25.09 26.10 38.27
N VAL A 25 26.01 25.62 37.42
CA VAL A 25 25.83 25.68 35.94
C VAL A 25 26.11 24.31 35.32
N SER A 26 25.24 23.34 35.59
CA SER A 26 25.22 22.04 34.91
C SER A 26 23.82 21.42 34.86
N CYS A 27 22.83 22.20 34.40
CA CYS A 27 21.54 21.68 33.95
C CYS A 27 21.09 22.22 32.59
N CYS A 28 22.03 22.68 31.76
CA CYS A 28 21.92 22.53 30.30
C CYS A 28 22.23 21.08 29.91
N ALA A 29 21.59 20.12 30.59
CA ALA A 29 21.48 18.77 30.10
C ALA A 29 20.62 18.88 28.84
N CYS A 30 21.29 18.84 27.69
CA CYS A 30 20.62 18.84 26.41
C CYS A 30 19.68 17.63 26.39
N LEU A 31 18.37 17.87 26.49
CA LEU A 31 17.38 16.94 25.95
C LEU A 31 17.51 16.97 24.42
N GLN A 32 18.63 16.43 23.93
CA GLN A 32 18.65 15.76 22.67
C GLN A 32 17.65 14.62 22.83
N SER A 33 16.43 14.86 22.35
CA SER A 33 15.48 13.82 22.05
C SER A 33 16.18 12.86 21.11
N GLN A 34 16.81 11.82 21.67
CA GLN A 34 17.31 10.69 20.92
C GLN A 34 16.10 9.92 20.43
N LEU A 35 15.48 10.48 19.38
CA LEU A 35 14.61 9.75 18.49
C LEU A 35 15.52 8.73 17.82
N SER A 36 15.68 7.59 18.50
CA SER A 36 16.39 6.44 17.97
C SER A 36 15.67 6.06 16.68
N ALA A 37 16.27 6.41 15.55
CA ALA A 37 15.83 5.92 14.26
C ALA A 37 16.01 4.41 14.32
N GLN A 38 14.91 3.70 14.57
CA GLN A 38 14.89 2.24 14.50
C GLN A 38 15.40 1.88 13.11
N ASP A 39 16.48 1.11 13.07
CA ASP A 39 17.06 0.59 11.85
C ASP A 39 15.96 -0.18 11.07
N PRO A 40 15.47 0.35 9.93
CA PRO A 40 14.30 -0.20 9.25
C PRO A 40 14.56 -1.63 8.74
N SER A 41 15.84 -2.03 8.61
CA SER A 41 16.22 -3.37 8.13
C SER A 41 15.69 -4.53 8.96
N LYS A 42 15.39 -4.33 10.26
CA LYS A 42 14.89 -5.42 11.13
C LYS A 42 13.36 -5.51 11.25
N SER A 43 12.62 -4.41 11.08
CA SER A 43 11.15 -4.49 11.05
C SER A 43 10.65 -4.98 9.69
N GLU A 44 11.25 -4.51 8.59
CA GLU A 44 10.89 -4.92 7.22
C GLU A 44 11.03 -6.43 6.99
N LEU A 45 12.08 -7.08 7.53
CA LEU A 45 12.32 -8.52 7.39
C LEU A 45 11.32 -9.41 8.13
N ASN A 46 10.63 -8.89 9.15
CA ASN A 46 9.58 -9.61 9.87
C ASN A 46 8.20 -9.50 9.19
N ASN A 47 8.10 -8.67 8.14
CA ASN A 47 6.87 -8.33 7.44
C ASN A 47 6.82 -8.94 6.03
N TRP A 48 5.64 -9.41 5.63
CA TRP A 48 5.39 -9.96 4.30
C TRP A 48 4.72 -8.87 3.44
N HIS A 49 5.44 -7.80 3.18
CA HIS A 49 4.88 -6.51 2.73
C HIS A 49 4.46 -6.45 1.26
N GLN A 50 4.75 -7.50 0.48
CA GLN A 50 4.44 -7.64 -0.94
C GLN A 50 4.21 -9.12 -1.29
N TRP A 51 3.65 -9.40 -2.48
CA TRP A 51 3.27 -10.75 -2.93
C TRP A 51 4.31 -11.84 -2.63
N ARG A 52 5.59 -11.59 -2.96
CA ARG A 52 6.69 -12.56 -2.82
C ARG A 52 7.53 -12.37 -1.55
N GLY A 53 7.00 -11.70 -0.53
CA GLY A 53 7.68 -11.47 0.74
C GLY A 53 8.84 -10.46 0.65
N PRO A 54 9.62 -10.31 1.73
CA PRO A 54 10.60 -9.23 1.85
C PRO A 54 11.73 -9.30 0.81
N ASP A 55 12.15 -10.51 0.43
CA ASP A 55 13.20 -10.75 -0.56
C ASP A 55 12.69 -10.91 -2.01
N ALA A 56 11.38 -10.71 -2.24
CA ALA A 56 10.70 -10.96 -3.50
C ALA A 56 10.88 -12.38 -4.10
N ASN A 57 11.31 -13.36 -3.29
CA ASN A 57 11.61 -14.74 -3.70
C ASN A 57 10.55 -15.78 -3.27
N GLY A 58 9.59 -15.40 -2.42
CA GLY A 58 8.57 -16.30 -1.88
C GLY A 58 9.04 -17.21 -0.73
N VAL A 59 10.20 -16.94 -0.14
CA VAL A 59 10.79 -17.74 0.94
C VAL A 59 10.72 -16.98 2.27
N SER A 60 10.22 -17.64 3.33
CA SER A 60 10.36 -17.13 4.70
C SER A 60 11.62 -17.72 5.34
N ARG A 61 12.59 -16.87 5.69
CA ARG A 61 13.93 -17.30 6.15
C ARG A 61 13.94 -18.04 7.49
N SER A 62 12.95 -17.78 8.34
CA SER A 62 12.90 -18.26 9.73
C SER A 62 11.52 -18.77 10.15
N ALA A 63 10.65 -19.08 9.19
CA ALA A 63 9.37 -19.70 9.50
C ALA A 63 9.57 -21.13 10.01
N ASN A 64 8.84 -21.47 11.07
CA ASN A 64 8.66 -22.83 11.54
C ASN A 64 7.18 -23.23 11.37
N PRO A 65 6.72 -23.49 10.13
CA PRO A 65 5.32 -23.81 9.87
C PRO A 65 4.96 -25.20 10.42
N PRO A 66 3.69 -25.43 10.79
CA PRO A 66 3.24 -26.77 11.16
C PRO A 66 3.37 -27.74 9.98
N THR A 67 3.87 -28.95 10.24
CA THR A 67 4.06 -30.01 9.23
C THR A 67 2.81 -30.86 8.97
N GLU A 68 1.73 -30.61 9.72
CA GLU A 68 0.44 -31.28 9.60
C GLU A 68 -0.68 -30.22 9.59
N TRP A 69 -1.76 -30.47 8.86
CA TRP A 69 -2.89 -29.53 8.73
C TRP A 69 -4.19 -30.29 8.48
N SER A 70 -5.30 -29.80 9.01
CA SER A 70 -6.66 -30.24 8.64
C SER A 70 -7.64 -29.07 8.76
N GLU A 71 -8.95 -29.29 8.56
CA GLU A 71 -9.97 -28.26 8.80
C GLU A 71 -10.18 -27.93 10.30
N GLU A 72 -9.56 -28.70 11.18
CA GLU A 72 -9.62 -28.63 12.65
C GLU A 72 -8.24 -28.47 13.32
N LYS A 73 -7.15 -28.86 12.64
CA LYS A 73 -5.80 -28.92 13.20
C LYS A 73 -4.88 -27.81 12.68
N ASN A 74 -4.16 -27.17 13.60
CA ASN A 74 -3.17 -26.10 13.36
C ASN A 74 -3.73 -24.79 12.73
N ILE A 75 -5.05 -24.66 12.63
CA ILE A 75 -5.74 -23.41 12.33
C ILE A 75 -5.77 -22.51 13.56
N ARG A 76 -5.30 -21.27 13.41
CA ARG A 76 -5.37 -20.25 14.47
C ARG A 76 -6.72 -19.53 14.51
N TRP A 77 -7.29 -19.23 13.34
CA TRP A 77 -8.60 -18.62 13.15
C TRP A 77 -9.08 -18.83 11.71
N LYS A 78 -10.39 -18.65 11.48
CA LYS A 78 -11.01 -18.54 10.14
C LYS A 78 -11.92 -17.32 10.14
N THR A 79 -11.88 -16.56 9.06
CA THR A 79 -12.71 -15.35 8.86
C THR A 79 -13.42 -15.48 7.53
N ALA A 80 -14.75 -15.37 7.53
CA ALA A 80 -15.52 -15.31 6.30
C ALA A 80 -15.23 -13.97 5.60
N ILE A 81 -14.95 -14.04 4.29
CA ILE A 81 -14.67 -12.88 3.45
C ILE A 81 -15.70 -12.84 2.33
N ASP A 82 -16.36 -11.70 2.16
CA ASP A 82 -17.35 -11.49 1.12
C ASP A 82 -16.70 -11.37 -0.26
N GLY A 83 -17.40 -11.82 -1.29
CA GLY A 83 -16.95 -11.71 -2.69
C GLY A 83 -15.89 -12.74 -3.08
N ALA A 84 -15.05 -12.38 -4.04
CA ALA A 84 -13.94 -13.21 -4.51
C ALA A 84 -12.66 -12.38 -4.72
N GLY A 85 -11.52 -12.95 -4.34
CA GLY A 85 -10.20 -12.37 -4.54
C GLY A 85 -9.13 -13.46 -4.62
N SER A 86 -8.20 -13.33 -5.57
CA SER A 86 -7.00 -14.18 -5.68
C SER A 86 -5.73 -13.46 -5.19
N SER A 87 -5.87 -12.25 -4.64
CA SER A 87 -4.77 -11.51 -4.03
C SER A 87 -4.10 -12.34 -2.93
N THR A 88 -2.77 -12.45 -2.97
CA THR A 88 -2.04 -12.98 -1.82
C THR A 88 -2.12 -11.96 -0.68
N PRO A 89 -2.47 -12.36 0.56
CA PRO A 89 -2.42 -11.47 1.70
C PRO A 89 -1.00 -10.93 1.91
N ILE A 90 -0.90 -9.66 2.29
CA ILE A 90 0.34 -9.09 2.82
C ILE A 90 0.22 -8.87 4.33
N ILE A 91 1.34 -8.93 5.03
CA ILE A 91 1.40 -8.76 6.48
C ILE A 91 2.32 -7.59 6.81
N TRP A 92 1.81 -6.65 7.61
CA TRP A 92 2.63 -5.61 8.24
C TRP A 92 2.31 -5.55 9.73
N ASP A 93 3.30 -5.85 10.55
CA ASP A 93 3.23 -6.01 12.00
C ASP A 93 2.11 -6.99 12.41
N ASN A 94 1.03 -6.47 13.03
CA ASN A 94 -0.16 -7.23 13.43
C ASN A 94 -1.37 -7.04 12.47
N LYS A 95 -1.16 -6.46 11.28
CA LYS A 95 -2.20 -6.25 10.27
C LYS A 95 -2.02 -7.19 9.08
N VAL A 96 -3.11 -7.80 8.61
CA VAL A 96 -3.19 -8.57 7.36
C VAL A 96 -4.05 -7.79 6.37
N PHE A 97 -3.51 -7.46 5.19
CA PHE A 97 -4.25 -6.75 4.15
C PHE A 97 -4.61 -7.67 2.98
N LEU A 98 -5.87 -7.61 2.55
CA LEU A 98 -6.47 -8.46 1.52
C LEU A 98 -7.35 -7.63 0.57
N LEU A 99 -7.44 -8.04 -0.70
CA LEU A 99 -8.33 -7.44 -1.69
C LEU A 99 -9.43 -8.43 -2.07
N THR A 100 -10.67 -7.94 -2.22
CA THR A 100 -11.81 -8.73 -2.71
C THR A 100 -12.70 -7.90 -3.63
N ALA A 101 -13.39 -8.57 -4.55
CA ALA A 101 -14.43 -8.01 -5.40
C ALA A 101 -15.78 -8.65 -5.07
N ILE A 102 -16.72 -7.84 -4.58
CA ILE A 102 -18.05 -8.29 -4.15
C ILE A 102 -19.05 -7.96 -5.24
N ASN A 103 -19.67 -8.97 -5.86
CA ASN A 103 -20.81 -8.75 -6.76
C ASN A 103 -22.01 -8.21 -5.95
N THR A 104 -22.60 -7.11 -6.37
CA THR A 104 -23.72 -6.45 -5.67
C THR A 104 -25.09 -7.04 -6.03
N GLY A 105 -25.20 -7.79 -7.13
CA GLY A 105 -26.46 -8.17 -7.76
C GLY A 105 -27.16 -7.04 -8.53
N ILE A 106 -26.65 -5.81 -8.49
CA ILE A 106 -27.23 -4.67 -9.23
C ILE A 106 -26.86 -4.82 -10.71
N VAL A 107 -27.86 -5.10 -11.54
CA VAL A 107 -27.72 -5.28 -13.00
C VAL A 107 -27.93 -3.95 -13.72
N ASP A 108 -27.05 -3.62 -14.67
CA ASP A 108 -27.33 -2.60 -15.69
C ASP A 108 -28.14 -3.24 -16.84
N PRO A 109 -29.41 -2.86 -17.05
CA PRO A 109 -30.27 -3.45 -18.07
C PRO A 109 -29.90 -3.04 -19.50
N THR A 110 -29.00 -2.06 -19.68
CA THR A 110 -28.50 -1.66 -21.00
C THR A 110 -27.40 -2.59 -21.53
N LEU A 111 -26.81 -3.42 -20.67
CA LEU A 111 -25.77 -4.38 -21.01
C LEU A 111 -26.35 -5.77 -21.29
N ALA A 112 -25.89 -6.40 -22.37
CA ALA A 112 -26.29 -7.76 -22.73
C ALA A 112 -25.94 -8.75 -21.62
N LYS A 113 -26.91 -9.59 -21.22
CA LYS A 113 -26.73 -10.54 -20.12
C LYS A 113 -25.63 -11.55 -20.44
N PRO A 114 -24.88 -12.05 -19.43
CA PRO A 114 -23.82 -13.03 -19.63
C PRO A 114 -24.25 -14.25 -20.45
N GLU A 115 -25.46 -14.77 -20.23
CA GLU A 115 -26.05 -15.89 -20.97
C GLU A 115 -26.24 -15.57 -22.47
N ASP A 116 -26.78 -14.39 -22.79
CA ASP A 116 -27.13 -13.94 -24.16
C ASP A 116 -25.90 -13.55 -25.01
N GLN A 117 -24.75 -13.29 -24.37
CA GLN A 117 -23.52 -12.92 -25.07
C GLN A 117 -22.97 -14.07 -25.94
N PRO A 118 -22.36 -13.77 -27.11
CA PRO A 118 -21.77 -14.78 -27.98
C PRO A 118 -20.67 -15.59 -27.27
N LYS A 119 -20.43 -16.82 -27.74
CA LYS A 119 -19.33 -17.65 -27.22
C LYS A 119 -17.98 -16.98 -27.49
N ARG A 120 -17.16 -16.88 -26.44
CA ARG A 120 -15.76 -16.42 -26.48
C ARG A 120 -14.83 -17.56 -26.09
N ASN A 121 -13.52 -17.34 -26.26
CA ASN A 121 -12.49 -18.25 -25.75
C ASN A 121 -12.72 -18.55 -24.26
N PHE A 122 -12.53 -19.81 -23.87
CA PHE A 122 -12.74 -20.30 -22.49
C PHE A 122 -14.14 -20.02 -21.90
N GLY A 123 -15.15 -19.74 -22.74
CA GLY A 123 -16.51 -19.44 -22.29
C GLY A 123 -16.69 -18.08 -21.59
N ILE A 124 -15.66 -17.23 -21.59
CA ILE A 124 -15.61 -15.98 -20.82
C ILE A 124 -16.75 -15.05 -21.22
N LYS A 125 -17.50 -14.56 -20.22
CA LYS A 125 -18.58 -13.58 -20.36
C LYS A 125 -18.20 -12.26 -19.71
N PHE A 126 -18.68 -11.15 -20.25
CA PHE A 126 -18.50 -9.84 -19.64
C PHE A 126 -19.61 -9.62 -18.60
N PRO A 127 -19.30 -9.05 -17.43
CA PRO A 127 -20.32 -8.79 -16.42
C PRO A 127 -21.27 -7.68 -16.87
N ASN A 128 -22.54 -7.81 -16.49
CA ASN A 128 -23.54 -6.74 -16.51
C ASN A 128 -23.96 -6.34 -15.07
N THR A 129 -23.26 -6.84 -14.06
CA THR A 129 -23.51 -6.57 -12.63
C THR A 129 -22.43 -5.69 -12.04
N GLU A 130 -22.81 -4.80 -11.13
CA GLU A 130 -21.86 -3.93 -10.42
C GLU A 130 -21.10 -4.73 -9.36
N TYR A 131 -19.79 -4.47 -9.25
CA TYR A 131 -18.91 -5.00 -8.22
C TYR A 131 -18.38 -3.88 -7.32
N LYS A 132 -18.32 -4.15 -6.01
CA LYS A 132 -17.56 -3.34 -5.04
C LYS A 132 -16.14 -3.90 -4.94
N PHE A 133 -15.15 -3.05 -5.18
CA PHE A 133 -13.73 -3.37 -5.07
C PHE A 133 -13.27 -2.96 -3.67
N VAL A 134 -12.90 -3.93 -2.84
CA VAL A 134 -12.79 -3.76 -1.39
C VAL A 134 -11.40 -4.13 -0.89
N ILE A 135 -10.88 -3.29 -0.01
CA ILE A 135 -9.67 -3.51 0.78
C ILE A 135 -10.12 -3.90 2.20
N LEU A 136 -9.59 -4.99 2.71
CA LEU A 136 -9.79 -5.47 4.08
C LEU A 136 -8.49 -5.38 4.87
N CYS A 137 -8.57 -4.94 6.11
CA CYS A 137 -7.53 -5.09 7.11
C CYS A 137 -8.04 -5.98 8.23
N LEU A 138 -7.39 -7.11 8.46
CA LEU A 138 -7.67 -8.03 9.57
C LEU A 138 -6.56 -7.94 10.62
N ASP A 139 -6.93 -8.16 11.87
CA ASP A 139 -5.98 -8.42 12.96
C ASP A 139 -5.34 -9.80 12.77
N ARG A 140 -4.00 -9.85 12.73
CA ARG A 140 -3.23 -11.07 12.41
C ARG A 140 -3.38 -12.15 13.48
N ASP A 141 -3.57 -11.77 14.74
CA ASP A 141 -3.62 -12.70 15.86
C ASP A 141 -5.01 -13.32 16.08
N THR A 142 -6.08 -12.59 15.74
CA THR A 142 -7.48 -12.98 15.99
C THR A 142 -8.34 -13.16 14.75
N GLY A 143 -7.89 -12.71 13.57
CA GLY A 143 -8.64 -12.75 12.31
C GLY A 143 -9.76 -11.72 12.20
N LYS A 144 -9.99 -10.89 13.21
CA LYS A 144 -11.08 -9.91 13.24
C LYS A 144 -10.84 -8.78 12.24
N GLU A 145 -11.91 -8.31 11.59
CA GLU A 145 -11.85 -7.11 10.74
C GLU A 145 -11.54 -5.88 11.62
N LEU A 146 -10.42 -5.21 11.32
CA LEU A 146 -10.03 -3.94 11.92
C LEU A 146 -10.64 -2.77 11.16
N TRP A 147 -10.62 -2.84 9.82
CA TRP A 147 -11.29 -1.88 8.95
C TRP A 147 -11.54 -2.48 7.56
N ARG A 148 -12.50 -1.88 6.85
CA ARG A 148 -12.87 -2.19 5.46
C ARG A 148 -13.06 -0.90 4.68
N GLN A 149 -12.55 -0.87 3.45
CA GLN A 149 -12.71 0.26 2.54
C GLN A 149 -13.20 -0.21 1.18
N THR A 150 -14.19 0.47 0.61
CA THR A 150 -14.53 0.31 -0.81
C THR A 150 -13.70 1.32 -1.62
N ALA A 151 -12.79 0.82 -2.46
CA ALA A 151 -12.01 1.65 -3.37
C ALA A 151 -12.90 2.30 -4.43
N THR A 152 -13.76 1.48 -5.05
CA THR A 152 -14.73 1.90 -6.07
C THR A 152 -15.86 0.90 -6.21
N GLN A 153 -16.93 1.32 -6.88
CA GLN A 153 -18.06 0.49 -7.29
C GLN A 153 -18.24 0.72 -8.80
N ARG A 154 -18.27 -0.36 -9.59
CA ARG A 154 -18.48 -0.31 -11.04
C ARG A 154 -18.74 -1.69 -11.63
N ILE A 155 -19.29 -1.71 -12.83
CA ILE A 155 -19.26 -2.89 -13.70
C ILE A 155 -17.85 -2.98 -14.33
N PRO A 156 -17.14 -4.13 -14.21
CA PRO A 156 -15.89 -4.37 -14.93
C PRO A 156 -16.12 -4.34 -16.45
N HIS A 157 -15.18 -3.79 -17.23
CA HIS A 157 -15.36 -3.60 -18.68
C HIS A 157 -15.12 -4.88 -19.50
N GLU A 158 -14.50 -5.89 -18.91
CA GLU A 158 -14.24 -7.21 -19.49
C GLU A 158 -14.52 -8.32 -18.44
N GLY A 159 -14.59 -9.57 -18.90
CA GLY A 159 -14.64 -10.75 -18.03
C GLY A 159 -13.26 -11.23 -17.56
N HIS A 160 -13.24 -12.42 -16.96
CA HIS A 160 -12.04 -13.13 -16.54
C HIS A 160 -12.17 -14.65 -16.78
N HIS A 161 -11.05 -15.39 -16.76
CA HIS A 161 -11.07 -16.86 -16.71
C HIS A 161 -11.67 -17.37 -15.40
N GLY A 162 -12.22 -18.59 -15.36
CA GLY A 162 -12.85 -19.16 -14.16
C GLY A 162 -11.95 -19.21 -12.92
N ASP A 163 -10.64 -19.39 -13.11
CA ASP A 163 -9.63 -19.44 -12.03
C ASP A 163 -9.13 -18.05 -11.59
N ASN A 164 -9.69 -16.98 -12.14
CA ASN A 164 -9.31 -15.59 -11.87
C ASN A 164 -10.52 -14.80 -11.34
N ASN A 165 -10.32 -13.55 -10.94
CA ASN A 165 -11.39 -12.64 -10.49
C ASN A 165 -10.95 -11.17 -10.60
N PHE A 166 -11.84 -10.26 -10.23
CA PHE A 166 -11.61 -8.81 -10.29
C PHE A 166 -10.76 -8.24 -9.13
N ALA A 167 -10.20 -9.09 -8.26
CA ALA A 167 -9.29 -8.72 -7.17
C ALA A 167 -8.09 -9.69 -7.09
N SER A 168 -7.46 -9.94 -8.25
CA SER A 168 -6.35 -10.90 -8.40
C SER A 168 -4.98 -10.34 -7.94
N SER A 169 -4.75 -9.04 -8.17
CA SER A 169 -3.50 -8.37 -7.79
C SER A 169 -3.32 -8.36 -6.27
N SER A 170 -2.11 -8.62 -5.78
CA SER A 170 -1.80 -8.44 -4.35
C SER A 170 -1.55 -6.96 -4.04
N PRO A 171 -1.96 -6.44 -2.88
CA PRO A 171 -1.53 -5.12 -2.44
C PRO A 171 -0.03 -5.13 -2.10
N THR A 172 0.57 -3.95 -1.90
CA THR A 172 1.92 -3.82 -1.32
C THR A 172 1.96 -2.65 -0.33
N THR A 173 2.92 -2.65 0.58
CA THR A 173 3.14 -1.54 1.51
C THR A 173 4.62 -1.17 1.62
N ASP A 174 4.87 0.11 1.93
CA ASP A 174 6.19 0.65 2.31
C ASP A 174 6.31 0.89 3.84
N GLY A 175 5.34 0.39 4.61
CA GLY A 175 5.25 0.59 6.06
C GLY A 175 4.57 1.89 6.50
N GLN A 176 4.26 2.79 5.57
CA GLN A 176 3.49 4.00 5.83
C GLN A 176 2.21 4.05 4.98
N ARG A 177 2.31 3.54 3.74
CA ARG A 177 1.28 3.61 2.71
C ARG A 177 1.01 2.22 2.14
N LEU A 178 -0.27 1.90 2.05
CA LEU A 178 -0.80 0.71 1.40
C LEU A 178 -1.22 1.05 -0.03
N TYR A 179 -0.72 0.32 -1.02
CA TYR A 179 -1.03 0.49 -2.43
C TYR A 179 -1.86 -0.70 -2.92
N CYS A 180 -3.06 -0.42 -3.44
CA CYS A 180 -4.03 -1.42 -3.88
C CYS A 180 -4.40 -1.15 -5.35
N TRP A 181 -4.26 -2.15 -6.23
CA TRP A 181 -4.57 -1.99 -7.64
C TRP A 181 -5.56 -3.05 -8.12
N PHE A 182 -6.70 -2.59 -8.60
CA PHE A 182 -7.77 -3.44 -9.13
C PHE A 182 -7.81 -3.37 -10.67
N GLY A 183 -6.63 -3.31 -11.30
CA GLY A 183 -6.51 -3.26 -12.76
C GLY A 183 -7.21 -2.04 -13.35
N SER A 184 -8.15 -2.26 -14.27
CA SER A 184 -8.98 -1.24 -14.91
C SER A 184 -9.98 -0.58 -13.96
N ALA A 185 -10.21 -1.15 -12.78
CA ALA A 185 -10.98 -0.48 -11.73
C ALA A 185 -10.15 0.58 -10.97
N GLY A 186 -8.83 0.65 -11.18
CA GLY A 186 -7.98 1.75 -10.74
C GLY A 186 -6.96 1.40 -9.66
N LEU A 187 -6.11 2.38 -9.37
CA LEU A 187 -5.02 2.32 -8.39
C LEU A 187 -5.34 3.25 -7.21
N TYR A 188 -5.20 2.73 -5.99
CA TYR A 188 -5.58 3.40 -4.76
C TYR A 188 -4.43 3.36 -3.75
N CYS A 189 -4.31 4.42 -2.96
CA CYS A 189 -3.36 4.49 -1.86
C CYS A 189 -4.06 4.91 -0.56
N TYR A 190 -3.77 4.17 0.50
CA TYR A 190 -4.28 4.37 1.84
C TYR A 190 -3.11 4.47 2.83
N ASP A 191 -3.34 5.00 4.03
CA ASP A 191 -2.47 4.67 5.17
C ASP A 191 -2.84 3.28 5.75
N LEU A 192 -2.06 2.80 6.72
CA LEU A 192 -2.27 1.47 7.32
C LEU A 192 -3.51 1.39 8.24
N ASP A 193 -4.17 2.52 8.50
CA ASP A 193 -5.41 2.65 9.27
C ASP A 193 -6.64 2.86 8.37
N GLY A 194 -6.46 2.77 7.05
CA GLY A 194 -7.54 2.69 6.08
C GLY A 194 -8.07 4.05 5.62
N LYS A 195 -7.38 5.16 5.89
CA LYS A 195 -7.73 6.46 5.30
C LYS A 195 -7.16 6.55 3.88
N LYS A 196 -8.04 6.80 2.91
CA LYS A 196 -7.61 7.02 1.51
C LYS A 196 -6.77 8.30 1.40
N LEU A 197 -5.56 8.16 0.88
CA LEU A 197 -4.62 9.26 0.64
C LEU A 197 -4.79 9.82 -0.78
N TRP A 198 -4.87 8.93 -1.78
CA TRP A 198 -5.12 9.31 -3.17
C TRP A 198 -5.63 8.12 -4.00
N GLN A 199 -6.09 8.40 -5.22
CA GLN A 199 -6.45 7.40 -6.23
C GLN A 199 -6.00 7.87 -7.63
N ARG A 200 -5.80 6.94 -8.56
CA ARG A 200 -5.48 7.19 -9.97
C ARG A 200 -6.23 6.21 -10.86
N ASP A 201 -6.87 6.73 -11.89
CA ASP A 201 -7.29 5.93 -13.04
C ASP A 201 -6.09 5.80 -14.00
N LEU A 202 -5.79 4.57 -14.40
CA LEU A 202 -4.71 4.24 -15.33
C LEU A 202 -5.25 3.84 -16.73
N GLY A 203 -6.56 3.96 -16.92
CA GLY A 203 -7.26 3.50 -18.10
C GLY A 203 -7.61 2.01 -18.05
N LYS A 204 -8.21 1.53 -19.13
CA LYS A 204 -8.54 0.11 -19.31
C LYS A 204 -7.30 -0.66 -19.74
N ALA A 205 -6.97 -1.73 -19.03
CA ALA A 205 -6.06 -2.75 -19.52
C ALA A 205 -6.71 -3.49 -20.70
N HIS A 206 -5.86 -4.00 -21.59
CA HIS A 206 -6.26 -4.79 -22.75
C HIS A 206 -5.78 -6.23 -22.59
N MET A 207 -6.70 -7.14 -22.30
CA MET A 207 -6.38 -8.54 -21.99
C MET A 207 -6.50 -9.42 -23.22
N GLY A 208 -5.47 -10.22 -23.49
CA GLY A 208 -5.56 -11.26 -24.51
C GLY A 208 -6.63 -12.28 -24.15
N SER A 209 -7.68 -12.41 -24.97
CA SER A 209 -8.84 -13.28 -24.72
C SER A 209 -9.59 -13.02 -23.40
N SER A 210 -9.50 -11.82 -22.81
CA SER A 210 -10.21 -11.46 -21.57
C SER A 210 -9.96 -12.43 -20.40
N LEU A 211 -8.73 -12.98 -20.27
CA LEU A 211 -8.35 -13.87 -19.16
C LEU A 211 -8.41 -13.21 -17.76
N GLY A 212 -8.62 -11.89 -17.71
CA GLY A 212 -8.70 -11.08 -16.50
C GLY A 212 -7.37 -10.38 -16.18
N GLU A 213 -7.37 -9.64 -15.08
CA GLU A 213 -6.31 -8.71 -14.70
C GLU A 213 -5.62 -9.19 -13.42
N GLY A 214 -4.29 -9.17 -13.38
CA GLY A 214 -3.52 -9.63 -12.22
C GLY A 214 -2.04 -9.30 -12.35
N CYS A 215 -1.63 -8.14 -11.81
CA CYS A 215 -0.24 -7.71 -11.74
C CYS A 215 -0.07 -6.97 -10.42
N SER A 216 0.81 -7.43 -9.54
CA SER A 216 0.92 -6.82 -8.21
C SER A 216 1.79 -5.54 -8.27
N PRO A 217 1.37 -4.42 -7.65
CA PRO A 217 2.29 -3.34 -7.31
C PRO A 217 3.47 -3.87 -6.46
N MET A 218 4.66 -3.28 -6.62
CA MET A 218 5.82 -3.51 -5.77
C MET A 218 6.47 -2.17 -5.39
N SER A 219 6.73 -1.98 -4.10
CA SER A 219 7.57 -0.91 -3.58
C SER A 219 9.05 -1.28 -3.78
N SER A 220 9.91 -0.28 -4.04
CA SER A 220 11.37 -0.48 -3.98
C SER A 220 12.02 0.62 -3.16
N SER A 221 12.67 0.26 -2.05
CA SER A 221 13.36 1.18 -1.14
C SER A 221 14.62 1.83 -1.74
N SER A 222 14.99 1.49 -2.97
CA SER A 222 16.21 1.94 -3.65
C SER A 222 15.97 2.69 -4.97
N CYS A 223 15.02 3.65 -4.99
CA CYS A 223 15.00 4.69 -6.02
C CYS A 223 15.75 5.97 -5.58
N SER A 224 16.99 5.80 -5.09
CA SER A 224 17.94 6.92 -5.05
C SER A 224 18.31 7.30 -6.49
N PRO A 225 18.21 8.57 -6.91
CA PRO A 225 18.77 8.99 -8.19
C PRO A 225 20.27 8.69 -8.19
N ALA A 226 20.70 7.77 -9.05
CA ALA A 226 22.09 7.41 -9.18
C ALA A 226 22.90 8.63 -9.64
N ARG A 227 23.60 9.28 -8.71
CA ARG A 227 24.48 10.42 -9.02
C ARG A 227 25.52 9.97 -10.05
N GLY A 228 25.42 10.49 -11.27
CA GLY A 228 26.51 10.46 -12.26
C GLY A 228 26.68 9.18 -13.08
N LYS A 229 25.65 8.34 -13.27
CA LYS A 229 25.68 7.31 -14.33
C LYS A 229 24.65 7.62 -15.40
N SER A 230 25.11 7.70 -16.65
CA SER A 230 24.31 7.99 -17.83
C SER A 230 23.13 7.01 -17.97
N PRO A 231 21.97 7.43 -18.52
CA PRO A 231 20.83 6.54 -18.72
C PRO A 231 21.23 5.31 -19.55
N ILE A 232 20.79 4.13 -19.11
CA ILE A 232 20.83 2.92 -19.92
C ILE A 232 19.96 3.17 -21.16
N PRO A 233 20.47 2.99 -22.39
CA PRO A 233 19.69 3.23 -23.61
C PRO A 233 18.40 2.37 -23.59
N GLY A 234 17.25 3.04 -23.59
CA GLY A 234 15.92 2.40 -23.53
C GLY A 234 15.05 2.82 -22.34
N PHE A 235 15.62 3.41 -21.29
CA PHE A 235 14.84 3.98 -20.17
C PHE A 235 14.62 5.49 -20.34
N SER A 236 13.42 5.87 -20.80
CA SER A 236 12.90 7.23 -20.65
C SER A 236 11.95 7.30 -19.45
N PRO A 237 12.12 8.24 -18.51
CA PRO A 237 11.08 8.52 -17.52
C PRO A 237 9.84 9.03 -18.26
N ALA A 238 8.69 8.39 -18.01
CA ALA A 238 7.44 8.81 -18.61
C ALA A 238 7.07 10.21 -18.10
N ARG A 239 7.28 11.23 -18.95
CA ARG A 239 6.69 12.55 -18.72
C ARG A 239 5.16 12.40 -18.70
N SER A 240 4.52 13.25 -17.90
CA SER A 240 3.07 13.42 -17.83
C SER A 240 2.41 13.28 -19.21
N ASN A 241 1.37 12.44 -19.28
CA ASN A 241 0.56 12.10 -20.45
C ASN A 241 1.20 11.07 -21.40
N GLY A 242 1.11 9.78 -21.03
CA GLY A 242 1.46 8.66 -21.90
C GLY A 242 0.64 7.41 -21.60
N CYS A 243 -0.32 7.10 -22.48
CA CYS A 243 -1.01 5.80 -22.47
C CYS A 243 -0.01 4.70 -22.87
N LEU A 244 0.08 3.63 -22.09
CA LEU A 244 0.99 2.50 -22.36
C LEU A 244 0.22 1.19 -22.49
N THR A 245 -0.12 0.85 -23.73
CA THR A 245 -0.69 -0.45 -24.10
C THR A 245 0.37 -1.55 -24.02
N THR A 246 0.24 -2.49 -23.09
CA THR A 246 1.13 -3.66 -23.01
C THR A 246 0.67 -4.75 -23.98
N ARG A 247 1.43 -4.97 -25.07
CA ARG A 247 1.23 -6.12 -25.96
C ARG A 247 1.85 -7.39 -25.37
N ASN A 248 0.99 -8.34 -25.01
CA ASN A 248 1.24 -9.78 -24.80
C ASN A 248 2.09 -10.25 -23.59
N ARG A 249 1.42 -11.09 -22.79
CA ARG A 249 1.89 -12.30 -22.07
C ARG A 249 2.95 -12.14 -20.96
N THR A 250 2.70 -12.90 -19.90
CA THR A 250 3.46 -12.98 -18.64
C THR A 250 3.32 -11.74 -17.73
N ALA A 251 3.38 -11.96 -16.41
CA ALA A 251 3.04 -10.96 -15.41
C ALA A 251 3.89 -9.68 -15.56
N SER A 252 3.20 -8.54 -15.59
CA SER A 252 3.84 -7.23 -15.42
C SER A 252 4.00 -6.93 -13.93
N TYR A 253 4.98 -6.10 -13.58
CA TYR A 253 5.12 -5.54 -12.23
C TYR A 253 5.03 -4.02 -12.32
N GLY A 254 4.41 -3.37 -11.33
CA GLY A 254 4.40 -1.91 -11.22
C GLY A 254 5.32 -1.44 -10.11
N ILE A 255 6.40 -0.73 -10.44
CA ILE A 255 7.32 -0.12 -9.47
C ILE A 255 6.82 1.26 -9.06
N PHE A 256 6.87 1.52 -7.74
CA PHE A 256 6.47 2.79 -7.12
C PHE A 256 7.66 3.53 -6.53
N SER A 257 7.68 4.84 -6.74
CA SER A 257 8.55 5.80 -6.04
C SER A 257 7.78 7.10 -5.80
N ASP A 258 8.23 7.94 -4.88
CA ASP A 258 7.67 9.29 -4.67
C ASP A 258 7.72 10.17 -5.93
N SER A 259 8.55 9.83 -6.92
CA SER A 259 8.70 10.59 -8.18
C SER A 259 7.93 10.01 -9.38
N GLY A 260 7.33 8.81 -9.28
CA GLY A 260 6.63 8.21 -10.41
C GLY A 260 6.25 6.73 -10.25
N PHE A 261 5.38 6.29 -11.17
CA PHE A 261 4.92 4.91 -11.31
C PHE A 261 5.41 4.36 -12.66
N CYS A 262 6.10 3.20 -12.64
CA CYS A 262 6.67 2.58 -13.84
C CYS A 262 6.32 1.10 -13.90
N PHE A 263 5.69 0.66 -14.99
CA PHE A 263 5.59 -0.78 -15.27
C PHE A 263 6.95 -1.32 -15.71
N THR A 264 7.44 -2.36 -15.03
CA THR A 264 8.58 -3.15 -15.48
C THR A 264 8.11 -4.48 -16.06
N ARG A 265 8.74 -4.84 -17.18
CA ARG A 265 8.58 -6.13 -17.83
C ARG A 265 9.38 -7.17 -17.04
N SER A 266 8.74 -8.27 -16.65
CA SER A 266 9.50 -9.47 -16.29
C SER A 266 10.22 -9.96 -17.54
N THR A 267 11.55 -9.99 -17.49
CA THR A 267 12.40 -10.67 -18.49
C THR A 267 12.23 -12.17 -18.40
#